data_AF-A0A0R1JRF8-F1
#
_entry.id   AF-A0A0R1JRF8-F1
#
_cell.length_a   1.000
_cell.length_b   1.000
_cell.length_c   1.000
_cell.angle_alpha   90.00
_cell.angle_beta   90.00
_cell.angle_gamma   90.00
#
_symmetry.space_group_name_H-M   'P 1'
#
loop_
_entity.id
_entity.type
_entity.pdbx_description
1 polymer ?
#
loop_
_entity_poly.entity_id
_entity_poly.type
_entity_poly.pdbx_seq_one_letter_code
_entity_poly.pdbx_strand_id
1 'polypeptide(L)'
;MSERTFIDPEKFAFSFADSTAKPTEDKADVVPAAKKYLLHYLTAYYLVEDFNAEEAKNFTSSTEEHFKDMSFGELLDRVQKLNKY
;
A
#
# COMPACT_ATOMS: atom_id res chain seq x y z
N MET A 1 19.47 -2.54 -7.92
CA MET A 1 18.86 -3.24 -6.78
C MET A 1 17.49 -2.62 -6.57
N SER A 2 16.45 -3.45 -6.52
CA SER A 2 15.04 -3.07 -6.64
C SER A 2 14.62 -2.02 -5.60
N GLU A 3 14.30 -0.81 -6.02
CA GLU A 3 13.68 0.24 -5.20
C GLU A 3 12.22 -0.12 -4.91
N ARG A 4 12.00 -1.17 -4.11
CA ARG A 4 10.67 -1.52 -3.64
C ARG A 4 10.28 -0.62 -2.48
N THR A 5 9.10 -0.03 -2.56
CA THR A 5 8.56 0.74 -1.44
C THR A 5 7.87 -0.23 -0.50
N PHE A 6 8.58 -0.65 0.55
CA PHE A 6 8.01 -1.45 1.62
C PHE A 6 7.76 -0.56 2.84
N ILE A 7 6.50 -0.49 3.27
CA ILE A 7 6.10 0.28 4.44
C ILE A 7 5.96 -0.67 5.62
N ASP A 8 6.57 -0.36 6.76
CA ASP A 8 6.33 -1.08 8.01
C ASP A 8 4.87 -0.85 8.47
N PRO A 9 4.01 -1.90 8.45
CA PRO A 9 2.58 -1.73 8.71
C PRO A 9 2.29 -1.30 10.14
N GLU A 10 3.00 -1.87 11.13
CA GLU A 10 2.81 -1.57 12.55
C GLU A 10 3.21 -0.12 12.84
N LYS A 11 4.39 0.28 12.35
CA LYS A 11 4.92 1.63 12.58
C LYS A 11 4.03 2.71 11.95
N PHE A 12 3.55 2.46 10.73
CA PHE A 12 2.63 3.37 10.06
C PHE A 12 1.28 3.45 10.80
N ALA A 13 0.68 2.29 11.10
CA ALA A 13 -0.62 2.23 11.76
C ALA A 13 -0.61 2.90 13.13
N PHE A 14 0.45 2.70 13.90
CA PHE A 14 0.62 3.34 15.20
C PHE A 14 0.73 4.87 15.08
N SER A 15 1.55 5.35 14.14
CA SER A 15 1.73 6.79 13.90
C SER A 15 0.44 7.45 13.39
N PHE A 16 -0.32 6.75 12.54
CA PHE A 16 -1.61 7.21 12.06
C PHE A 16 -2.65 7.28 13.18
N ALA A 17 -2.76 6.24 14.00
CA ALA A 17 -3.71 6.23 15.12
C ALA A 17 -3.36 7.31 16.17
N ASP A 18 -2.09 7.51 16.47
CA ASP A 18 -1.64 8.55 17.42
C ASP A 18 -1.84 9.97 16.89
N SER A 19 -1.81 10.18 15.58
CA SER A 19 -2.07 11.52 15.01
C SER A 19 -3.56 11.84 14.84
N THR A 20 -4.42 10.83 14.69
CA THR A 20 -5.83 11.02 14.32
C THR A 20 -6.82 10.75 15.45
N ALA A 21 -6.47 9.89 16.40
CA ALA A 21 -7.41 9.35 17.38
C ALA A 21 -6.81 9.17 18.78
N LYS A 22 -5.68 9.82 19.09
CA LYS A 22 -5.06 9.79 20.43
C LYS A 22 -6.11 10.10 21.49
N PRO A 23 -6.30 9.22 22.50
CA PRO A 23 -7.22 9.49 23.60
C PRO A 23 -6.78 10.74 24.35
N THR A 24 -7.64 11.76 24.39
CA THR A 24 -7.49 12.90 25.31
C THR A 24 -7.77 12.44 26.74
N GLU A 25 -7.05 12.99 27.72
CA GLU A 25 -7.00 12.54 29.12
C GLU A 25 -8.33 12.61 29.90
N ASP A 26 -9.44 13.01 29.25
CA ASP A 26 -10.77 13.02 29.85
C ASP A 26 -11.23 11.59 30.15
N LYS A 27 -11.13 11.22 31.42
CA LYS A 27 -11.45 9.90 31.97
C LYS A 27 -12.91 9.48 31.78
N ALA A 28 -13.80 10.40 31.39
CA ALA A 28 -15.22 10.13 31.17
C ALA A 28 -15.48 9.24 29.93
N ASP A 29 -14.60 9.28 28.91
CA ASP A 29 -14.85 8.66 27.60
C ASP A 29 -13.74 7.69 27.13
N VAL A 30 -13.05 7.06 28.08
CA VAL A 30 -11.91 6.16 27.79
C VAL A 30 -12.31 5.02 26.84
N VAL A 31 -13.49 4.42 27.01
CA VAL A 31 -13.93 3.28 26.19
C VAL A 31 -14.26 3.70 24.74
N PRO A 32 -15.09 4.73 24.50
CA PRO A 32 -15.28 5.27 23.14
C PRO A 32 -13.96 5.71 22.47
N ALA A 33 -13.08 6.39 23.22
CA ALA A 33 -11.80 6.86 22.70
C ALA A 33 -10.88 5.70 22.31
N ALA A 34 -10.78 4.66 23.16
CA ALA A 34 -10.00 3.46 22.86
C ALA A 34 -10.54 2.71 21.64
N LYS A 35 -11.86 2.60 21.49
CA LYS A 35 -12.49 1.98 20.31
C LYS A 35 -12.17 2.76 19.03
N LYS A 36 -12.24 4.10 19.10
CA LYS A 36 -11.89 4.96 17.96
C LYS A 36 -10.42 4.79 17.59
N TYR A 37 -9.51 4.82 18.57
CA TYR A 37 -8.08 4.59 18.34
C TYR A 37 -7.81 3.23 17.69
N LEU A 38 -8.40 2.16 18.22
CA LEU A 38 -8.25 0.80 17.68
C LEU A 38 -8.76 0.71 16.24
N LEU A 39 -9.90 1.34 15.93
CA LEU A 39 -10.44 1.38 14.58
C LEU A 39 -9.45 2.03 13.62
N HIS A 40 -8.88 3.19 13.97
CA HIS A 40 -7.93 3.90 13.11
C HIS A 40 -6.64 3.10 12.90
N TYR A 41 -6.14 2.45 13.96
CA TYR A 41 -4.99 1.56 13.88
C TYR A 41 -5.24 0.41 12.90
N LEU A 42 -6.33 -0.34 13.09
CA LEU A 42 -6.63 -1.51 12.27
C LEU A 42 -6.89 -1.12 10.80
N THR A 43 -7.56 0.00 10.55
CA THR A 43 -7.76 0.51 9.19
C THR A 43 -6.44 0.85 8.53
N ALA A 44 -5.56 1.60 9.20
CA ALA A 44 -4.26 1.98 8.64
C ALA A 44 -3.36 0.77 8.41
N TYR A 45 -3.37 -0.20 9.33
CA TYR A 45 -2.63 -1.44 9.21
C TYR A 45 -3.06 -2.23 7.97
N TYR A 46 -4.37 -2.43 7.80
CA TYR A 46 -4.94 -3.13 6.64
C TYR A 46 -4.59 -2.46 5.32
N LEU A 47 -4.70 -1.13 5.24
CA LEU A 47 -4.38 -0.39 4.02
C LEU A 47 -2.91 -0.50 3.62
N VAL A 48 -1.99 -0.54 4.60
CA VAL A 48 -0.57 -0.72 4.32
C VAL A 48 -0.24 -2.15 3.92
N GLU A 49 -0.85 -3.14 4.55
CA GLU A 49 -0.69 -4.53 4.11
C GLU A 49 -1.18 -4.75 2.69
N ASP A 50 -2.35 -4.18 2.34
CA ASP A 50 -2.89 -4.23 0.98
C ASP A 50 -1.93 -3.53 -0.01
N PHE A 51 -1.44 -2.35 0.33
CA PHE A 51 -0.42 -1.65 -0.48
C PHE A 51 0.84 -2.49 -0.67
N ASN A 52 1.41 -3.04 0.40
CA ASN A 52 2.63 -3.85 0.32
C ASN A 52 2.39 -5.14 -0.49
N ALA A 53 1.21 -5.73 -0.42
CA ALA A 53 0.84 -6.89 -1.23
C ALA A 53 0.74 -6.53 -2.72
N GLU A 54 0.12 -5.40 -3.05
CA GLU A 54 0.05 -4.90 -4.43
C GLU A 54 1.42 -4.45 -4.96
N GLU A 55 2.26 -3.82 -4.13
CA GLU A 55 3.64 -3.48 -4.46
C GLU A 55 4.44 -4.76 -4.77
N ALA A 56 4.32 -5.78 -3.92
CA ALA A 56 4.93 -7.07 -4.17
C ALA A 56 4.42 -7.70 -5.47
N LYS A 57 3.12 -7.68 -5.78
CA LYS A 57 2.59 -8.23 -7.04
C LYS A 57 3.12 -7.49 -8.27
N ASN A 58 3.08 -6.16 -8.24
CA ASN A 58 3.46 -5.32 -9.38
C ASN A 58 4.97 -5.35 -9.65
N PHE A 59 5.81 -5.43 -8.60
CA PHE A 59 7.28 -5.41 -8.75
C PHE A 59 7.94 -6.81 -8.72
N THR A 60 7.20 -7.87 -8.39
CA THR A 60 7.67 -9.28 -8.55
C THR A 60 7.34 -9.85 -9.93
N SER A 61 6.63 -9.07 -10.76
CA SER A 61 6.49 -9.31 -12.19
C SER A 61 7.80 -9.02 -12.92
N SER A 62 8.82 -9.84 -12.67
CA SER A 62 10.07 -9.89 -13.45
C SER A 62 9.85 -10.43 -14.89
N THR A 63 8.59 -10.57 -15.31
CA THR A 63 8.15 -11.09 -16.61
C THR A 63 7.58 -10.01 -17.53
N GLU A 64 7.43 -8.77 -17.07
CA GLU A 64 7.16 -7.67 -17.99
C GLU A 64 8.46 -6.91 -18.21
N GLU A 65 9.15 -7.23 -19.31
CA GLU A 65 10.23 -6.40 -19.81
C GLU A 65 9.77 -4.94 -19.79
N HIS A 66 10.57 -4.06 -19.18
CA HIS A 66 10.27 -2.64 -19.28
C HIS A 66 10.25 -2.26 -20.76
N PHE A 67 9.34 -1.38 -21.19
CA PHE A 67 9.24 -0.92 -22.59
C PHE A 67 10.57 -0.47 -23.21
N LYS A 68 11.48 0.07 -22.38
CA LYS A 68 12.84 0.50 -22.78
C LYS A 68 13.78 -0.65 -23.14
N ASP A 69 13.48 -1.85 -22.68
CA ASP A 69 14.30 -3.06 -22.82
C ASP A 69 13.73 -4.02 -23.88
N MET A 70 12.52 -3.77 -24.38
CA MET A 70 11.89 -4.53 -25.48
C MET A 70 12.50 -4.17 -26.84
N SER A 71 12.66 -5.17 -27.72
CA SER A 71 12.96 -4.91 -29.12
C SER A 71 11.77 -4.23 -29.82
N PHE A 72 12.03 -3.57 -30.95
CA PHE A 72 10.98 -2.90 -31.71
C PHE A 72 9.83 -3.83 -32.14
N GLY A 73 10.14 -5.11 -32.40
CA GLY A 73 9.13 -6.12 -32.72
C GLY A 73 8.22 -6.46 -31.54
N GLU A 74 8.80 -6.61 -30.34
CA GLU A 74 8.07 -6.90 -29.11
C GLU A 74 7.18 -5.72 -28.68
N LEU A 75 7.67 -4.49 -28.89
CA LEU A 75 6.89 -3.26 -28.70
C LEU A 75 5.66 -3.22 -29.61
N LEU A 76 5.82 -3.54 -30.89
CA LEU A 76 4.72 -3.57 -31.86
C LEU A 76 3.64 -4.59 -31.47
N ASP A 77 4.05 -5.81 -31.09
CA ASP A 77 3.13 -6.87 -30.67
C ASP A 77 2.37 -6.52 -29.39
N ARG A 78 3.05 -5.86 -28.43
CA ARG A 78 2.44 -5.39 -27.18
C ARG A 78 1.42 -4.29 -27.44
N VAL A 79 1.74 -3.31 -28.30
CA VAL A 79 0.83 -2.23 -28.71
C VAL A 79 -0.38 -2.78 -29.47
N GLN A 80 -0.19 -3.77 -30.36
CA GLN A 80 -1.31 -4.42 -31.06
C GLN A 80 -2.26 -5.16 -30.11
N LYS A 81 -1.75 -5.81 -29.06
CA LYS A 81 -2.58 -6.46 -28.03
C LYS A 81 -3.38 -5.44 -27.21
N LEU A 82 -2.80 -4.27 -26.93
CA LEU A 82 -3.46 -3.19 -26.20
C LEU A 82 -4.53 -2.47 -27.02
N ASN A 83 -4.37 -2.41 -28.35
CA ASN A 83 -5.28 -1.73 -29.27
C ASN A 83 -6.45 -2.62 -29.77
N LYS A 84 -6.70 -3.77 -29.15
CA LYS A 84 -7.88 -4.63 -29.43
C LYS A 84 -9.12 -4.16 -28.66
N TYR A 85 -9.46 -2.89 -28.81
CA TYR A 85 -10.79 -2.34 -28.50
C TYR A 85 -11.23 -1.43 -29.64
#